data_AF-A0A1M5SUP5-F1
#
_entry.id   AF-A0A1M5SUP5-F1
#
_cell.length_a   1.000
_cell.length_b   1.000
_cell.length_c   1.000
_cell.angle_alpha   90.00
_cell.angle_beta   90.00
_cell.angle_gamma   90.00
#
_symmetry.space_group_name_H-M   'P 1'
#
loop_
_entity.id
_entity.type
_entity.pdbx_description
1 polymer ?
#
loop_
_entity_poly.entity_id
_entity_poly.type
_entity_poly.pdbx_seq_one_letter_code
_entity_poly.pdbx_strand_id
1 'polypeptide(L)'
;MLYSALMKSHLFVLLLFCGLTLAPSASAGDCVRAEPEPAFSSAQAGVLKHRFVARSGQEADENLTLANGETVHIRHGGCEYVVTELRIRGIHLFSGVVTPSAAYAKAAQLLRRLHRLADRSGFDLALAAHTLDAAGQRNVPYGESVAVEGDGVEFLQARVQLDSAGRKGKREFLHVSLIRGPL
;
A
#
# COMPACT_ATOMS: atom_id res chain seq x y z
N MET A 1 -5.03 57.35 62.70
CA MET A 1 -3.71 56.84 63.13
C MET A 1 -3.64 55.38 62.66
N LEU A 2 -2.75 54.91 61.78
CA LEU A 2 -1.54 55.43 61.16
C LEU A 2 -1.36 54.79 59.76
N TYR A 3 -1.01 55.64 58.80
CA TYR A 3 0.01 55.51 57.73
C TYR A 3 0.32 54.17 57.05
N SER A 4 0.00 54.15 55.75
CA SER A 4 0.88 53.91 54.61
C SER A 4 2.26 53.28 54.88
N ALA A 5 2.52 52.13 54.25
CA ALA A 5 3.87 51.68 53.93
C ALA A 5 3.91 51.22 52.47
N LEU A 6 4.51 52.09 51.66
CA LEU A 6 4.79 51.97 50.24
C LEU A 6 6.27 51.60 50.10
N MET A 7 6.61 50.42 49.58
CA MET A 7 7.97 50.08 49.10
C MET A 7 7.85 48.97 48.06
N LYS A 8 7.71 49.33 46.77
CA LYS A 8 8.79 49.28 45.77
C LYS A 8 9.79 48.14 46.00
N SER A 9 9.67 47.07 45.23
CA SER A 9 10.78 46.16 44.96
C SER A 9 10.55 45.43 43.63
N HIS A 10 11.32 45.88 42.64
CA HIS A 10 11.94 45.10 41.55
C HIS A 10 11.02 44.12 40.79
N LEU A 11 10.48 44.54 39.64
CA LEU A 11 11.15 44.29 38.34
C LEU A 11 11.70 42.86 38.24
N PHE A 12 10.83 41.85 38.27
CA PHE A 12 11.15 40.52 37.80
C PHE A 12 10.59 40.39 36.38
N VAL A 13 11.37 40.88 35.42
CA VAL A 13 11.24 40.55 33.99
C VAL A 13 11.59 39.07 33.90
N LEU A 14 10.58 38.22 34.08
CA LEU A 14 10.70 36.80 33.81
C LEU A 14 10.77 36.69 32.29
N LEU A 15 12.02 36.65 31.82
CA LEU A 15 12.42 36.21 30.49
C LEU A 15 11.64 34.93 30.18
N LEU A 16 10.51 35.11 29.49
CA LEU A 16 9.87 34.08 28.70
C LEU A 16 10.82 33.82 27.54
N PHE A 17 11.94 33.17 27.85
CA PHE A 17 12.84 32.60 26.88
C PHE A 17 11.98 31.56 26.18
N CYS A 18 11.47 31.98 25.03
CA CYS A 18 10.81 31.16 24.05
C CYS A 18 11.80 30.04 23.73
N GLY A 19 11.71 28.95 24.48
CA GLY A 19 12.24 27.66 24.11
C GLY A 19 11.41 27.18 22.94
N LEU A 20 11.53 27.87 21.79
CA LEU A 20 11.37 27.22 20.51
C LEU A 20 12.53 26.23 20.45
N THR A 21 12.26 25.05 20.98
CA THR A 21 12.87 23.83 20.50
C THR A 21 12.61 23.83 18.99
N LEU A 22 13.60 24.27 18.21
CA LEU A 22 13.72 23.79 16.84
C LEU A 22 13.90 22.29 16.99
N ALA A 23 12.79 21.57 16.98
CA ALA A 23 12.81 20.15 16.75
C ALA A 23 13.64 19.95 15.47
N PRO A 24 14.70 19.13 15.49
CA PRO A 24 15.39 18.79 14.27
C PRO A 24 14.32 18.30 13.30
N SER A 25 14.15 19.01 12.19
CA SER A 25 13.37 18.52 11.07
C SER A 25 13.99 17.17 10.76
N ALA A 26 13.27 16.08 11.04
CA ALA A 26 13.70 14.75 10.65
C ALA A 26 14.02 14.84 9.16
N SER A 27 15.31 14.87 8.84
CA SER A 27 15.78 14.93 7.48
C SER A 27 15.17 13.73 6.77
N ALA A 28 14.53 13.97 5.63
CA ALA A 28 14.01 12.95 4.73
C ALA A 28 15.12 12.10 4.09
N GLY A 29 16.17 11.75 4.86
CA GLY A 29 17.52 11.50 4.38
C GLY A 29 18.03 10.08 4.52
N ASP A 30 17.29 9.16 5.11
CA ASP A 30 17.74 7.76 5.20
C ASP A 30 16.62 6.77 4.88
N CYS A 31 15.91 7.04 3.78
CA CYS A 31 15.21 5.94 3.15
C CYS A 31 16.25 5.08 2.41
N VAL A 32 16.69 3.99 3.04
CA VAL A 32 17.72 3.06 2.53
C VAL A 32 17.25 2.28 1.29
N ARG A 33 16.03 2.55 0.80
CA ARG A 33 15.42 1.78 -0.29
C ARG A 33 15.85 2.28 -1.66
N ALA A 34 16.08 1.31 -2.56
CA ALA A 34 16.27 1.58 -3.98
C ALA A 34 15.00 2.18 -4.62
N GLU A 35 15.21 2.92 -5.71
CA GLU A 35 14.13 3.49 -6.51
C GLU A 35 13.16 2.42 -7.01
N PRO A 36 11.85 2.71 -7.08
CA PRO A 36 10.87 1.74 -7.56
C PRO A 36 11.12 1.41 -9.04
N GLU A 37 11.07 0.12 -9.38
CA GLU A 37 11.12 -0.38 -10.75
C GLU A 37 9.72 -0.81 -11.24
N PRO A 38 9.44 -0.72 -12.56
CA PRO A 38 8.18 -1.22 -13.11
C PRO A 38 8.09 -2.75 -12.96
N ALA A 39 6.93 -3.25 -12.55
CA ALA A 39 6.68 -4.69 -12.47
C ALA A 39 6.28 -5.31 -13.82
N PHE A 40 5.76 -4.49 -14.73
CA PHE A 40 5.26 -4.88 -16.04
C PHE A 40 5.97 -4.12 -17.15
N SER A 41 5.90 -4.63 -18.37
CA SER A 41 6.36 -3.95 -19.57
C SER A 41 5.35 -4.06 -20.70
N SER A 42 5.38 -3.11 -21.64
CA SER A 42 4.51 -3.13 -22.82
C SER A 42 4.79 -4.26 -23.80
N ALA A 43 5.95 -4.92 -23.68
CA ALA A 43 6.33 -6.06 -24.52
C ALA A 43 5.67 -7.38 -24.07
N GLN A 44 5.07 -7.42 -22.89
CA GLN A 44 4.48 -8.63 -22.32
C GLN A 44 3.20 -9.05 -23.04
N ALA A 45 3.13 -10.33 -23.42
CA ALA A 45 1.93 -10.93 -23.98
C ALA A 45 0.75 -10.80 -23.00
N GLY A 46 -0.32 -10.11 -23.39
CA GLY A 46 -1.50 -9.90 -22.55
C GLY A 46 -1.60 -8.50 -21.93
N VAL A 47 -0.57 -7.66 -22.04
CA VAL A 47 -0.60 -6.24 -21.68
C VAL A 47 -0.79 -5.41 -22.94
N LEU A 48 -1.91 -4.67 -23.04
CA LEU A 48 -2.22 -3.83 -24.21
C LEU A 48 -1.65 -2.42 -24.09
N LYS A 49 -1.68 -1.87 -22.87
CA LYS A 49 -1.14 -0.54 -22.55
C LYS A 49 -0.45 -0.62 -21.21
N HIS A 50 0.69 0.05 -21.11
CA HIS A 50 1.48 0.14 -19.89
C HIS A 50 2.04 1.55 -19.74
N ARG A 51 2.06 2.05 -18.50
CA ARG A 51 2.68 3.33 -18.15
C ARG A 51 3.19 3.26 -16.72
N PHE A 52 4.48 3.45 -16.55
CA PHE A 52 5.14 3.64 -15.25
C PHE A 52 5.51 5.12 -15.07
N VAL A 53 5.28 5.66 -13.87
CA VAL A 53 5.60 7.05 -13.51
C VAL A 53 6.20 7.07 -12.10
N ALA A 54 7.50 7.31 -12.00
CA ALA A 54 8.13 7.63 -10.72
C ALA A 54 7.55 8.97 -10.19
N ARG A 55 7.17 8.99 -8.91
CA ARG A 55 6.65 10.17 -8.20
C ARG A 55 7.71 10.82 -7.33
N SER A 56 8.55 9.99 -6.72
CA SER A 56 9.69 10.38 -5.89
C SER A 56 10.75 9.27 -5.99
N GLY A 57 11.84 9.37 -5.22
CA GLY A 57 12.83 8.29 -5.12
C GLY A 57 12.29 6.99 -4.50
N GLN A 58 11.08 7.00 -3.92
CA GLN A 58 10.52 5.84 -3.19
C GLN A 58 9.09 5.50 -3.58
N GLU A 59 8.45 6.32 -4.41
CA GLU A 59 7.06 6.14 -4.82
C GLU A 59 6.92 6.15 -6.34
N ALA A 60 6.05 5.29 -6.86
CA ALA A 60 5.71 5.28 -8.27
C ALA A 60 4.27 4.81 -8.49
N ASP A 61 3.67 5.26 -9.59
CA ASP A 61 2.41 4.73 -10.10
C ASP A 61 2.66 3.92 -11.37
N GLU A 62 2.00 2.78 -11.47
CA GLU A 62 2.05 1.91 -12.64
C GLU A 62 0.63 1.58 -13.10
N ASN A 63 0.32 1.85 -14.36
CA ASN A 63 -1.00 1.66 -14.95
C ASN A 63 -0.90 0.70 -16.11
N LEU A 64 -1.76 -0.32 -16.12
CA LEU A 64 -1.83 -1.30 -17.20
C LEU A 64 -3.28 -1.53 -17.64
N THR A 65 -3.45 -1.78 -18.94
CA THR A 65 -4.68 -2.31 -19.53
C THR A 65 -4.39 -3.70 -20.06
N LEU A 66 -5.13 -4.69 -19.58
CA LEU A 66 -4.97 -6.09 -19.97
C LEU A 66 -5.76 -6.41 -21.25
N ALA A 67 -5.40 -7.51 -21.92
CA ALA A 67 -6.05 -7.97 -23.15
C ALA A 67 -7.56 -8.18 -23.03
N ASN A 68 -8.06 -8.45 -21.82
CA ASN A 68 -9.48 -8.62 -21.56
C ASN A 68 -10.21 -7.30 -21.19
N GLY A 69 -9.55 -6.15 -21.35
CA GLY A 69 -10.10 -4.83 -21.09
C GLY A 69 -10.08 -4.40 -19.61
N GLU A 70 -9.59 -5.24 -18.70
CA GLU A 70 -9.40 -4.83 -17.31
C GLU A 70 -8.27 -3.80 -17.18
N THR A 71 -8.46 -2.84 -16.27
CA THR A 71 -7.42 -1.86 -15.92
C THR A 71 -6.88 -2.18 -14.53
N VAL A 72 -5.56 -2.25 -14.39
CA VAL A 72 -4.89 -2.38 -13.08
C VAL A 72 -4.07 -1.13 -12.84
N HIS A 73 -4.31 -0.52 -11.69
CA HIS A 73 -3.52 0.58 -11.15
C HIS A 73 -2.72 0.04 -9.97
N ILE A 74 -1.41 0.18 -10.03
CA ILE A 74 -0.47 -0.26 -9.00
C ILE A 74 0.18 0.98 -8.42
N ARG A 75 0.08 1.16 -7.11
CA ARG A 75 0.83 2.19 -6.39
C ARG A 75 1.97 1.50 -5.64
N HIS A 76 3.19 1.90 -5.95
CA HIS A 76 4.40 1.48 -5.26
C HIS A 76 4.77 2.53 -4.25
N GLY A 77 5.04 2.13 -3.01
CA GLY A 77 5.48 3.09 -1.99
C GLY A 77 6.01 2.44 -0.72
N GLY A 78 6.20 3.32 0.27
CA GLY A 78 6.61 2.99 1.64
C GLY A 78 8.13 2.95 1.83
N CYS A 79 8.56 3.51 2.98
CA CYS A 79 9.97 3.65 3.31
C CYS A 79 10.46 2.52 4.24
N GLU A 80 9.83 2.36 5.40
CA GLU A 80 10.11 1.25 6.33
C GLU A 80 9.53 -0.09 5.82
N TYR A 81 8.38 -0.03 5.13
CA TYR A 81 7.69 -1.18 4.54
C TYR A 81 7.56 -0.97 3.04
N VAL A 82 7.73 -2.03 2.25
CA VAL A 82 7.32 -2.03 0.85
C VAL A 82 5.82 -2.24 0.78
N VAL A 83 5.09 -1.28 0.23
CA VAL A 83 3.65 -1.41 0.00
C VAL A 83 3.37 -1.31 -1.49
N THR A 84 2.68 -2.32 -2.02
CA THR A 84 2.13 -2.32 -3.37
C THR A 84 0.61 -2.44 -3.28
N GLU A 85 -0.09 -1.34 -3.60
CA GLU A 85 -1.56 -1.31 -3.69
C GLU A 85 -1.99 -1.62 -5.13
N LEU A 86 -2.74 -2.71 -5.33
CA LEU A 86 -3.30 -3.09 -6.62
C LEU A 86 -4.80 -2.79 -6.65
N ARG A 87 -5.21 -1.90 -7.54
CA ARG A 87 -6.62 -1.58 -7.81
C ARG A 87 -6.99 -2.07 -9.20
N ILE A 88 -7.82 -3.09 -9.26
CA ILE A 88 -8.31 -3.69 -10.50
C ILE A 88 -9.72 -3.18 -10.76
N ARG A 89 -10.01 -2.82 -12.01
CA ARG A 89 -11.35 -2.45 -12.47
C ARG A 89 -11.70 -3.12 -13.79
N GLY A 90 -12.95 -3.54 -13.94
CA GLY A 90 -13.46 -4.17 -15.16
C GLY A 90 -14.99 -4.18 -15.19
N ILE A 91 -15.58 -4.67 -16.30
CA ILE A 91 -17.04 -4.80 -16.45
C ILE A 91 -17.51 -6.24 -16.12
N HIS A 92 -16.57 -7.20 -16.13
CA HIS A 92 -16.82 -8.63 -15.94
C HIS A 92 -15.81 -9.28 -14.97
N LEU A 93 -15.47 -8.58 -13.89
CA LEU A 93 -14.70 -9.18 -12.80
C LEU A 93 -15.53 -10.25 -12.08
N PHE A 94 -16.80 -10.01 -11.84
CA PHE A 94 -17.71 -10.89 -11.12
C PHE A 94 -18.88 -11.32 -12.01
N SER A 95 -19.26 -12.60 -11.94
CA SER A 95 -20.41 -13.15 -12.66
C SER A 95 -21.74 -12.99 -11.91
N GLY A 96 -21.77 -12.29 -10.76
CA GLY A 96 -22.95 -12.23 -9.89
C GLY A 96 -22.79 -11.29 -8.70
N VAL A 97 -23.47 -11.59 -7.59
CA VAL A 97 -23.35 -10.82 -6.34
C VAL A 97 -21.92 -10.94 -5.80
N VAL A 98 -21.34 -9.81 -5.40
CA VAL A 98 -20.00 -9.78 -4.79
C VAL A 98 -20.10 -10.21 -3.33
N THR A 99 -19.80 -11.48 -3.07
CA THR A 99 -19.65 -12.00 -1.70
C THR A 99 -18.17 -11.95 -1.28
N PRO A 100 -17.86 -11.94 0.02
CA PRO A 100 -16.47 -12.01 0.49
C PRO A 100 -15.71 -13.20 -0.10
N SER A 101 -16.26 -14.41 -0.03
CA SER A 101 -15.63 -15.61 -0.60
C SER A 101 -15.36 -15.47 -2.10
N ALA A 102 -16.33 -14.96 -2.89
CA ALA A 102 -16.13 -14.72 -4.32
C ALA A 102 -15.08 -13.64 -4.60
N ALA A 103 -15.00 -12.61 -3.75
CA ALA A 103 -13.99 -11.55 -3.86
C ALA A 103 -12.57 -12.05 -3.59
N TYR A 104 -12.37 -12.87 -2.55
CA TYR A 104 -11.09 -13.51 -2.27
C TYR A 104 -10.65 -14.42 -3.41
N ALA A 105 -11.52 -15.33 -3.85
CA ALA A 105 -11.22 -16.23 -4.97
C ALA A 105 -10.88 -15.44 -6.25
N LYS A 106 -11.60 -14.34 -6.51
CA LYS A 106 -11.32 -13.48 -7.66
C LYS A 106 -9.99 -12.75 -7.52
N ALA A 107 -9.68 -12.21 -6.33
CA ALA A 107 -8.41 -11.54 -6.05
C ALA A 107 -7.23 -12.50 -6.23
N ALA A 108 -7.33 -13.73 -5.72
CA ALA A 108 -6.32 -14.78 -5.92
C ALA A 108 -6.15 -15.14 -7.41
N GLN A 109 -7.26 -15.30 -8.15
CA GLN A 109 -7.20 -15.55 -9.60
C GLN A 109 -6.48 -14.41 -10.35
N LEU A 110 -6.76 -13.15 -9.96
CA LEU A 110 -6.11 -11.97 -10.55
C LEU A 110 -4.61 -11.94 -10.24
N LEU A 111 -4.21 -12.17 -8.99
CA LEU A 111 -2.80 -12.23 -8.61
C LEU A 111 -2.04 -13.33 -9.37
N ARG A 112 -2.62 -14.53 -9.51
CA ARG A 112 -2.04 -15.59 -10.36
C ARG A 112 -1.89 -15.18 -11.82
N ARG A 113 -2.85 -14.42 -12.34
CA ARG A 113 -2.77 -13.93 -13.73
C ARG A 113 -1.68 -12.87 -13.86
N LEU A 114 -1.60 -11.93 -12.93
CA LEU A 114 -0.55 -10.92 -12.88
C LEU A 114 0.84 -11.55 -12.70
N HIS A 115 0.97 -12.59 -11.89
CA HIS A 115 2.22 -13.36 -11.73
C HIS A 115 2.74 -13.90 -13.06
N ARG A 116 1.86 -14.46 -13.90
CA ARG A 116 2.25 -14.97 -15.23
C ARG A 116 2.61 -13.88 -16.23
N LEU A 117 2.20 -12.64 -15.97
CA LEU A 117 2.43 -11.51 -16.85
C LEU A 117 3.65 -10.71 -16.43
N ALA A 118 3.93 -10.58 -15.12
CA ALA A 118 5.00 -9.74 -14.59
C ALA A 118 6.38 -10.19 -15.10
N ASP A 119 7.23 -9.21 -15.46
CA ASP A 119 8.63 -9.48 -15.85
C ASP A 119 9.46 -9.65 -14.58
N ARG A 120 9.18 -8.77 -13.61
CA ARG A 120 9.78 -8.73 -12.28
C ARG A 120 8.73 -8.28 -11.30
N SER A 121 8.70 -8.85 -10.10
CA SER A 121 7.82 -8.38 -9.04
C SER A 121 8.61 -8.38 -7.74
N GLY A 122 8.54 -7.29 -6.98
CA GLY A 122 9.08 -7.24 -5.62
C GLY A 122 8.33 -8.15 -4.64
N PHE A 123 7.23 -8.76 -5.07
CA PHE A 123 6.39 -9.67 -4.29
C PHE A 123 6.20 -11.01 -5.01
N ASP A 124 6.14 -12.09 -4.24
CA ASP A 124 5.64 -13.37 -4.74
C ASP A 124 4.11 -13.32 -4.87
N LEU A 125 3.67 -12.96 -6.08
CA LEU A 125 2.24 -12.85 -6.41
C LEU A 125 1.53 -14.22 -6.41
N ALA A 126 2.26 -15.32 -6.62
CA ALA A 126 1.66 -16.65 -6.57
C ALA A 126 1.38 -17.04 -5.12
N LEU A 127 2.34 -16.84 -4.23
CA LEU A 127 2.17 -17.11 -2.80
C LEU A 127 1.08 -16.23 -2.18
N ALA A 128 1.08 -14.92 -2.48
CA ALA A 128 0.01 -14.01 -2.06
C ALA A 128 -1.37 -14.46 -2.54
N ALA A 129 -1.48 -15.03 -3.76
CA ALA A 129 -2.73 -15.60 -4.24
C ALA A 129 -3.18 -16.82 -3.43
N HIS A 130 -2.26 -17.72 -3.08
CA HIS A 130 -2.56 -18.87 -2.22
C HIS A 130 -3.04 -18.42 -0.83
N THR A 131 -2.41 -17.42 -0.25
CA THR A 131 -2.83 -16.84 1.04
C THR A 131 -4.23 -16.24 0.97
N LEU A 132 -4.59 -15.55 -0.13
CA LEU A 132 -5.94 -15.02 -0.33
C LEU A 132 -7.00 -16.12 -0.48
N ASP A 133 -6.70 -17.23 -1.15
CA ASP A 133 -7.62 -18.37 -1.22
C ASP A 133 -7.89 -18.95 0.16
N ALA A 134 -6.84 -19.17 0.97
CA ALA A 134 -6.97 -19.65 2.33
C ALA A 134 -7.73 -18.66 3.25
N ALA A 135 -7.50 -17.36 3.08
CA ALA A 135 -8.25 -16.31 3.78
C ALA A 135 -9.74 -16.34 3.42
N GLY A 136 -10.07 -16.52 2.14
CA GLY A 136 -11.44 -16.68 1.66
C GLY A 136 -12.15 -17.91 2.25
N GLN A 137 -11.45 -19.04 2.39
CA GLN A 137 -11.99 -20.25 3.01
C GLN A 137 -12.27 -20.07 4.52
N ARG A 138 -11.49 -19.22 5.20
CA ARG A 138 -11.65 -18.88 6.61
C ARG A 138 -12.63 -17.73 6.86
N ASN A 139 -13.24 -17.16 5.81
CA ASN A 139 -14.12 -15.99 5.89
C ASN A 139 -13.47 -14.77 6.58
N VAL A 140 -12.18 -14.53 6.30
CA VAL A 140 -11.46 -13.37 6.84
C VAL A 140 -12.15 -12.07 6.38
N PRO A 141 -12.48 -11.14 7.29
CA PRO A 141 -13.03 -9.82 6.94
C PRO A 141 -12.16 -9.05 5.94
N TYR A 142 -12.76 -8.16 5.15
CA TYR A 142 -11.97 -7.22 4.37
C TYR A 142 -11.15 -6.29 5.26
N GLY A 143 -9.99 -5.87 4.76
CA GLY A 143 -9.08 -5.00 5.49
C GLY A 143 -8.23 -5.71 6.55
N GLU A 144 -8.41 -7.03 6.74
CA GLU A 144 -7.53 -7.81 7.60
C GLU A 144 -6.31 -8.31 6.82
N SER A 145 -5.12 -7.94 7.31
CA SER A 145 -3.84 -8.36 6.73
C SER A 145 -3.46 -9.78 7.17
N VAL A 146 -3.35 -10.69 6.22
CA VAL A 146 -2.96 -12.09 6.44
C VAL A 146 -1.49 -12.27 6.09
N ALA A 147 -0.74 -12.96 6.95
CA ALA A 147 0.66 -13.30 6.67
C ALA A 147 0.76 -14.24 5.45
N VAL A 148 1.71 -13.95 4.57
CA VAL A 148 2.04 -14.76 3.42
C VAL A 148 3.08 -15.78 3.88
N GLU A 149 2.63 -16.97 4.26
CA GLU A 149 3.50 -18.03 4.78
C GLU A 149 4.31 -18.69 3.64
N GLY A 150 5.64 -18.68 3.78
CA GLY A 150 6.60 -19.30 2.87
C GLY A 150 7.89 -19.65 3.63
N ASP A 151 8.56 -20.71 3.20
CA ASP A 151 9.61 -21.49 3.84
C ASP A 151 11.01 -20.84 3.91
N GLY A 152 11.08 -19.50 3.96
CA GLY A 152 12.34 -18.75 4.02
C GLY A 152 12.31 -17.57 5.01
N VAL A 153 13.47 -17.28 5.60
CA VAL A 153 13.70 -16.19 6.58
C VAL A 153 13.34 -14.80 6.04
N GLU A 154 13.35 -14.60 4.72
CA GLU A 154 13.00 -13.32 4.07
C GLU A 154 11.48 -13.10 3.92
N PHE A 155 10.66 -14.13 4.10
CA PHE A 155 9.19 -14.06 3.91
C PHE A 155 8.41 -13.76 5.20
N LEU A 156 9.10 -13.72 6.35
CA LEU A 156 8.48 -13.59 7.67
C LEU A 156 7.73 -12.25 7.90
N GLN A 157 7.78 -11.32 6.95
CA GLN A 157 7.12 -10.03 7.05
C GLN A 157 6.24 -9.68 5.84
N ALA A 158 6.03 -10.63 4.91
CA ALA A 158 5.11 -10.43 3.80
C ALA A 158 3.66 -10.64 4.25
N ARG A 159 2.78 -9.72 3.90
CA ARG A 159 1.35 -9.74 4.20
C ARG A 159 0.56 -9.39 2.95
N VAL A 160 -0.61 -10.01 2.81
CA VAL A 160 -1.59 -9.68 1.79
C VAL A 160 -2.90 -9.32 2.46
N GLN A 161 -3.55 -8.29 1.93
CA GLN A 161 -4.82 -7.79 2.44
C GLN A 161 -5.77 -7.56 1.26
N LEU A 162 -6.98 -8.09 1.35
CA LEU A 162 -8.08 -7.70 0.47
C LEU A 162 -8.82 -6.53 1.13
N ASP A 163 -8.54 -5.31 0.68
CA ASP A 163 -9.05 -4.08 1.29
C ASP A 163 -10.55 -3.88 1.03
N SER A 164 -10.97 -4.15 -0.21
CA SER A 164 -12.37 -3.99 -0.62
C SER A 164 -12.64 -4.63 -1.98
N ALA A 165 -13.91 -4.93 -2.22
CA ALA A 165 -14.42 -5.40 -3.50
C ALA A 165 -15.85 -4.92 -3.70
N GLY A 166 -16.27 -4.69 -4.94
CA GLY A 166 -17.67 -4.35 -5.20
C GLY A 166 -17.97 -3.85 -6.60
N ARG A 167 -19.12 -3.18 -6.71
CA ARG A 167 -19.62 -2.52 -7.92
C ARG A 167 -19.81 -1.03 -7.66
N LYS A 168 -19.33 -0.20 -8.59
CA LYS A 168 -19.59 1.25 -8.64
C LYS A 168 -20.13 1.60 -10.03
N GLY A 169 -21.45 1.78 -10.12
CA GLY A 169 -22.13 1.91 -11.41
C GLY A 169 -22.00 0.62 -12.23
N LYS A 170 -21.57 0.74 -13.49
CA LYS A 170 -21.34 -0.41 -14.39
C LYS A 170 -19.95 -1.07 -14.24
N ARG A 171 -19.12 -0.58 -13.32
CA ARG A 171 -17.75 -1.08 -13.13
C ARG A 171 -17.65 -1.85 -11.83
N GLU A 172 -16.98 -2.98 -11.91
CA GLU A 172 -16.57 -3.81 -10.79
C GLU A 172 -15.15 -3.44 -10.38
N PHE A 173 -14.83 -3.61 -9.11
CA PHE A 173 -13.51 -3.31 -8.59
C PHE A 173 -13.06 -4.32 -7.52
N LEU A 174 -11.73 -4.44 -7.42
CA LEU A 174 -10.99 -5.13 -6.36
C LEU A 174 -9.82 -4.26 -5.92
N HIS A 175 -9.56 -4.19 -4.62
CA HIS A 175 -8.42 -3.49 -4.04
C HIS A 175 -7.66 -4.45 -3.12
N VAL A 176 -6.40 -4.70 -3.47
CA VAL A 176 -5.51 -5.61 -2.73
C VAL A 176 -4.25 -4.85 -2.37
N SER A 177 -3.81 -4.98 -1.13
CA SER A 177 -2.51 -4.46 -0.68
C SER A 177 -1.55 -5.61 -0.43
N LEU A 178 -0.34 -5.48 -0.95
CA LEU A 178 0.81 -6.34 -0.64
C LEU A 178 1.79 -5.53 0.20
N ILE A 179 2.15 -6.05 1.37
CA ILE A 179 3.00 -5.36 2.33
C ILE A 179 4.17 -6.28 2.64
N ARG A 180 5.39 -5.77 2.56
CA ARG A 180 6.60 -6.48 3.00
C ARG A 180 7.34 -5.59 3.97
N GLY A 181 7.61 -6.09 5.17
CA GLY A 181 8.39 -5.34 6.15
C GLY A 181 9.86 -5.15 5.78
N PRO A 182 10.62 -4.45 6.63
CA PRO A 182 12.03 -4.14 6.37
C PRO A 182 12.83 -5.41 6.05
N LEU A 183 13.65 -5.31 4.99
CA LEU A 183 14.63 -6.33 4.58
C LEU A 183 15.76 -6.44 5.60
#